data_AF-A0A954KIQ5-F1
#
_entry.id   AF-A0A954KIQ5-F1
#
_cell.length_a   1.000
_cell.length_b   1.000
_cell.length_c   1.000
_cell.angle_alpha   90.00
_cell.angle_beta   90.00
_cell.angle_gamma   90.00
#
_symmetry.space_group_name_H-M   'P 1'
#
loop_
_entity.id
_entity.type
_entity.pdbx_description
1 polymer ?
#
loop_
_entity_poly.entity_id
_entity_poly.type
_entity_poly.pdbx_seq_one_letter_code
_entity_poly.pdbx_strand_id
1 'polypeptide(L)'
;MIIGVPKETFPGERRVALIPASVKQLKKLGLELLIECGSGESAGFPDSMYEEAGATVTSSREEVFNKSDILAMVRAATANPDAGQADIERFKEGQVVIAQCDPLWDPPATVALAGRKAIIFALELVPRITRAQSMDVLSSMATIAGYKAVLMAANLSPQMFPMSMTAAGTLTPARVFILGVGVAGLQAIATAKRLGAVVRAYDIRPEVKE
;
A
#
# COMPACT_ATOMS: atom_id res chain seq x y z
N MET A 1 21.21 14.20 2.95
CA MET A 1 20.64 12.99 2.35
C MET A 1 19.22 13.28 1.92
N ILE A 2 18.89 12.99 0.67
CA ILE A 2 17.61 13.33 0.03
C ILE A 2 16.79 12.05 -0.15
N ILE A 3 15.56 12.04 0.35
CA ILE A 3 14.55 11.03 0.02
C ILE A 3 13.65 11.57 -1.10
N GLY A 4 13.62 10.85 -2.21
CA GLY A 4 12.76 11.11 -3.35
C GLY A 4 11.47 10.31 -3.30
N VAL A 5 10.35 10.94 -3.66
CA VAL A 5 9.06 10.27 -3.86
C VAL A 5 8.56 10.58 -5.26
N PRO A 6 8.82 9.70 -6.25
CA PRO A 6 8.24 9.84 -7.57
C PRO A 6 6.73 9.54 -7.54
N LYS A 7 6.01 10.02 -8.55
CA LYS A 7 4.60 9.69 -8.76
C LYS A 7 4.48 8.23 -9.20
N GLU A 8 3.46 7.53 -8.70
CA GLU A 8 3.20 6.16 -9.13
C GLU A 8 2.71 6.15 -10.58
N THR A 9 3.23 5.20 -11.37
CA THR A 9 2.91 5.06 -12.81
C THR A 9 2.11 3.80 -13.12
N PHE A 10 1.95 2.89 -12.16
CA PHE A 10 1.16 1.69 -12.34
C PHE A 10 -0.33 2.05 -12.53
N PRO A 11 -1.01 1.52 -13.57
CA PRO A 11 -2.41 1.86 -13.84
C PRO A 11 -3.33 1.64 -12.65
N GLY A 12 -4.07 2.68 -12.25
CA GLY A 12 -5.01 2.62 -11.12
C GLY A 12 -4.36 2.66 -9.74
N GLU A 13 -3.04 2.78 -9.64
CA GLU A 13 -2.38 3.07 -8.36
C GLU A 13 -2.74 4.49 -7.93
N ARG A 14 -3.26 4.60 -6.70
CA ARG A 14 -3.72 5.87 -6.11
C ARG A 14 -3.03 6.19 -4.81
N ARG A 15 -2.19 5.27 -4.30
CA ARG A 15 -1.40 5.45 -3.10
C ARG A 15 -0.15 6.26 -3.41
N VAL A 16 0.49 6.77 -2.37
CA VAL A 16 1.77 7.46 -2.40
C VAL A 16 2.65 6.93 -1.28
N ALA A 17 3.96 6.84 -1.49
CA ALA A 17 4.87 6.20 -0.54
C ALA A 17 5.01 6.96 0.78
N LEU A 18 4.95 8.30 0.75
CA LEU A 18 5.00 9.15 1.92
C LEU A 18 3.84 10.13 1.92
N ILE A 19 3.21 10.30 3.08
CA ILE A 19 2.19 11.32 3.32
C ILE A 19 2.82 12.57 3.96
N PRO A 20 2.17 13.76 3.90
CA PRO A 20 2.70 14.99 4.50
C PRO A 20 3.06 14.88 5.99
N ALA A 21 2.33 14.05 6.76
CA ALA A 21 2.66 13.78 8.16
C ALA A 21 4.02 13.09 8.33
N SER A 22 4.36 12.14 7.44
CA SER A 22 5.66 11.45 7.44
C SER A 22 6.78 12.39 7.02
N VAL A 23 6.53 13.29 6.05
CA VAL A 23 7.50 14.33 5.65
C VAL A 23 7.92 15.18 6.85
N LYS A 24 6.98 15.66 7.66
CA LYS A 24 7.28 16.45 8.87
C LYS A 24 8.18 15.69 9.85
N GLN A 25 7.98 14.37 10.00
CA GLN A 25 8.80 13.54 10.88
C GLN A 25 10.21 13.34 10.32
N LEU A 26 10.33 13.07 9.01
CA LEU A 26 11.62 12.87 8.35
C LEU A 26 12.46 14.17 8.30
N LYS A 27 11.83 15.33 8.09
CA LYS A 27 12.51 16.64 8.19
C LYS A 27 13.13 16.87 9.56
N LYS A 28 12.44 16.47 10.65
CA LYS A 28 12.98 16.60 12.03
C LYS A 28 14.22 15.74 12.26
N LEU A 29 14.40 14.67 11.49
CA LEU A 29 15.60 13.83 11.50
C LEU A 29 16.73 14.41 10.62
N GLY A 30 16.57 15.59 10.03
CA GLY A 30 17.57 16.25 9.19
C GLY A 30 17.60 15.75 7.74
N LEU A 31 16.57 15.03 7.29
CA LEU A 31 16.47 14.54 5.92
C LEU A 31 15.81 15.58 5.02
N GLU A 32 16.24 15.64 3.77
CA GLU A 32 15.58 16.44 2.72
C GLU A 32 14.59 15.57 1.96
N LEU A 33 13.46 16.15 1.55
CA LEU A 33 12.38 15.45 0.86
C LEU A 33 12.16 16.13 -0.49
N LEU A 34 12.27 15.35 -1.57
CA LEU A 34 12.02 15.79 -2.94
C LEU A 34 10.85 14.98 -3.52
N ILE A 35 9.74 15.64 -3.77
CA ILE A 35 8.47 15.01 -4.12
C ILE A 35 8.13 15.37 -5.57
N GLU A 36 7.78 14.38 -6.39
CA GLU A 36 7.24 14.66 -7.73
C GLU A 36 5.86 15.30 -7.63
N CYS A 37 5.64 16.35 -8.41
CA CYS A 37 4.37 17.07 -8.53
C CYS A 37 3.20 16.12 -8.82
N GLY A 38 2.12 16.24 -8.05
CA GLY A 38 0.92 15.42 -8.17
C GLY A 38 1.09 13.97 -7.71
N SER A 39 2.16 13.61 -7.02
CA SER A 39 2.38 12.26 -6.47
C SER A 39 1.32 11.88 -5.43
N GLY A 40 0.91 12.82 -4.57
CA GLY A 40 -0.08 12.59 -3.52
C GLY A 40 -1.53 12.87 -3.91
N GLU A 41 -1.79 13.45 -5.08
CA GLU A 41 -3.10 14.00 -5.43
C GLU A 41 -4.22 12.94 -5.38
N SER A 42 -3.96 11.77 -5.97
CA SER A 42 -4.91 10.65 -5.97
C SER A 42 -5.16 10.04 -4.59
N ALA A 43 -4.24 10.25 -3.65
CA ALA A 43 -4.34 9.85 -2.25
C ALA A 43 -5.00 10.94 -1.36
N GLY A 44 -5.36 12.09 -1.94
CA GLY A 44 -5.97 13.21 -1.21
C GLY A 44 -4.96 14.18 -0.60
N PHE A 45 -3.70 14.16 -1.05
CA PHE A 45 -2.64 15.06 -0.57
C PHE A 45 -2.16 15.95 -1.73
N PRO A 46 -2.69 17.17 -1.89
CA PRO A 46 -2.20 18.11 -2.89
C PRO A 46 -0.77 18.57 -2.58
N ASP A 47 -0.05 19.03 -3.60
CA ASP A 47 1.36 19.43 -3.51
C ASP A 47 1.63 20.48 -2.41
N SER A 48 0.70 21.42 -2.22
CA SER A 48 0.79 22.45 -1.17
C SER A 48 0.95 21.85 0.23
N MET A 49 0.33 20.69 0.51
CA MET A 49 0.50 20.02 1.81
C MET A 49 1.92 19.47 2.01
N TYR A 50 2.61 19.09 0.93
CA TYR A 50 4.01 18.65 1.00
C TYR A 50 4.95 19.84 1.23
N GLU A 51 4.70 20.96 0.54
CA GLU A 51 5.45 22.21 0.72
C GLU A 51 5.30 22.75 2.15
N GLU A 52 4.06 22.81 2.67
CA GLU A 52 3.77 23.18 4.06
C GLU A 52 4.41 22.21 5.09
N ALA A 53 4.63 20.96 4.70
CA ALA A 53 5.36 19.98 5.50
C ALA A 53 6.88 20.13 5.42
N GLY A 54 7.39 21.01 4.55
CA GLY A 54 8.81 21.33 4.39
C GLY A 54 9.55 20.48 3.35
N ALA A 55 8.81 19.79 2.47
CA ALA A 55 9.37 19.14 1.29
C ALA A 55 9.52 20.13 0.12
N THR A 56 10.41 19.79 -0.81
CA THR A 56 10.50 20.45 -2.11
C THR A 56 9.71 19.64 -3.13
N VAL A 57 8.82 20.30 -3.86
CA VAL A 57 8.07 19.69 -4.97
C VAL A 57 8.77 20.04 -6.29
N THR A 58 8.98 19.04 -7.16
CA THR A 58 9.53 19.22 -8.50
C THR A 58 8.59 18.65 -9.56
N SER A 59 8.50 19.30 -10.71
CA SER A 59 7.77 18.80 -11.88
C SER A 59 8.53 17.71 -12.65
N SER A 60 9.81 17.47 -12.34
CA SER A 60 10.66 16.53 -13.06
C SER A 60 10.85 15.23 -12.29
N ARG A 61 10.23 14.14 -12.80
CA ARG A 61 10.53 12.78 -12.33
C ARG A 61 12.03 12.49 -12.39
N GLU A 62 12.69 12.87 -13.48
CA GLU A 62 14.12 12.64 -13.67
C GLU A 62 14.95 13.31 -12.57
N GLU A 63 14.57 14.52 -12.16
CA GLU A 63 15.23 15.22 -11.05
C GLU A 63 15.10 14.44 -9.74
N VAL A 64 13.93 13.84 -9.46
CA VAL A 64 13.74 12.99 -8.27
C VAL A 64 14.72 11.82 -8.28
N PHE A 65 14.83 11.08 -9.37
CA PHE A 65 15.77 9.95 -9.48
C PHE A 65 17.23 10.41 -9.39
N ASN A 66 17.58 11.52 -10.04
CA ASN A 66 18.96 11.98 -10.12
C ASN A 66 19.47 12.61 -8.82
N LYS A 67 18.64 13.37 -8.10
CA LYS A 67 19.05 14.05 -6.86
C LYS A 67 18.91 13.21 -5.60
N SER A 68 18.04 12.21 -5.60
CA SER A 68 17.75 11.44 -4.38
C SER A 68 18.82 10.39 -4.09
N ASP A 69 19.12 10.21 -2.81
CA ASP A 69 19.95 9.12 -2.28
C ASP A 69 19.09 7.89 -1.97
N ILE A 70 17.86 8.13 -1.51
CA ILE A 70 16.85 7.11 -1.20
C ILE A 70 15.61 7.39 -2.05
N LEU A 71 15.07 6.39 -2.71
CA LEU A 71 13.77 6.44 -3.38
C LEU A 71 12.75 5.67 -2.55
N ALA A 72 11.67 6.34 -2.17
CA ALA A 72 10.51 5.72 -1.54
C ALA A 72 9.37 5.65 -2.56
N MET A 73 8.96 4.43 -2.91
CA MET A 73 7.90 4.16 -3.89
C MET A 73 6.92 3.14 -3.31
N VAL A 74 5.69 3.11 -3.81
CA VAL A 74 4.74 2.05 -3.48
C VAL A 74 5.10 0.79 -4.27
N ARG A 75 5.26 0.91 -5.58
CA ARG A 75 5.61 -0.18 -6.48
C ARG A 75 6.84 0.19 -7.30
N ALA A 76 7.87 -0.64 -7.28
CA ALA A 76 9.08 -0.47 -8.07
C ALA A 76 9.44 -1.77 -8.81
N ALA A 77 10.27 -1.66 -9.85
CA ALA A 77 10.77 -2.80 -10.62
C ALA A 77 9.66 -3.78 -11.05
N THR A 78 9.75 -5.07 -10.71
CA THR A 78 8.82 -6.10 -11.21
C THR A 78 7.42 -5.97 -10.62
N ALA A 79 7.25 -5.23 -9.52
CA ALA A 79 5.93 -4.85 -9.03
C ALA A 79 5.24 -3.79 -9.93
N ASN A 80 5.95 -3.16 -10.86
CA ASN A 80 5.42 -2.22 -11.86
C ASN A 80 5.88 -2.63 -13.28
N PRO A 81 5.35 -3.73 -13.84
CA PRO A 81 5.92 -4.39 -15.02
C PRO A 81 5.88 -3.54 -16.30
N ASP A 82 4.90 -2.64 -16.44
CA ASP A 82 4.74 -1.85 -17.66
C ASP A 82 5.59 -0.56 -17.62
N ALA A 83 5.21 0.39 -16.77
CA ALA A 83 5.85 1.70 -16.70
C ALA A 83 7.14 1.70 -15.86
N GLY A 84 7.31 0.72 -14.97
CA GLY A 84 8.46 0.64 -14.07
C GLY A 84 9.75 0.22 -14.76
N GLN A 85 9.69 -0.39 -15.95
CA GLN A 85 10.90 -0.77 -16.70
C GLN A 85 11.77 0.45 -17.03
N ALA A 86 11.15 1.57 -17.40
CA ALA A 86 11.85 2.83 -17.67
C ALA A 86 12.46 3.46 -16.40
N ASP A 87 11.95 3.13 -15.21
CA ASP A 87 12.50 3.60 -13.95
C ASP A 87 13.74 2.79 -13.52
N ILE A 88 13.83 1.51 -13.89
CA ILE A 88 15.01 0.67 -13.62
C ILE A 88 16.25 1.31 -14.23
N GLU A 89 16.13 1.85 -15.45
CA GLU A 89 17.19 2.58 -16.16
C GLU A 89 17.55 3.94 -15.55
N ARG A 90 16.80 4.41 -14.55
CA ARG A 90 17.09 5.66 -13.83
C ARG A 90 17.76 5.42 -12.48
N PHE A 91 17.74 4.20 -11.96
CA PHE A 91 18.44 3.89 -10.71
C PHE A 91 19.95 4.08 -10.85
N LYS A 92 20.56 4.66 -9.82
CA LYS A 92 22.01 4.91 -9.76
C LYS A 92 22.70 3.85 -8.90
N GLU A 93 23.99 3.64 -9.17
CA GLU A 93 24.85 2.82 -8.31
C GLU A 93 24.85 3.37 -6.87
N GLY A 94 24.62 2.50 -5.89
CA GLY A 94 24.56 2.84 -4.46
C GLY A 94 23.27 3.55 -4.01
N GLN A 95 22.33 3.86 -4.92
CA GLN A 95 21.04 4.45 -4.55
C GLN A 95 20.18 3.43 -3.81
N VAL A 96 19.54 3.86 -2.73
CA VAL A 96 18.65 3.00 -1.95
C VAL A 96 17.23 3.09 -2.51
N VAL A 97 16.56 1.96 -2.72
CA VAL A 97 15.14 1.90 -3.11
C VAL A 97 14.36 1.14 -2.05
N ILE A 98 13.29 1.75 -1.54
CA ILE A 98 12.39 1.18 -0.55
C ILE A 98 10.98 1.15 -1.16
N ALA A 99 10.52 -0.05 -1.52
CA ALA A 99 9.25 -0.23 -2.22
C ALA A 99 8.77 -1.68 -2.15
N GLN A 100 7.55 -1.94 -2.62
CA GLN A 100 7.23 -3.29 -3.06
C GLN A 100 7.92 -3.56 -4.41
N CYS A 101 8.64 -4.66 -4.52
CA CYS A 101 9.48 -4.91 -5.70
C CYS A 101 9.14 -6.20 -6.45
N ASP A 102 8.48 -7.18 -5.83
CA ASP A 102 8.15 -8.52 -6.34
C ASP A 102 9.35 -9.30 -6.94
N PRO A 103 10.52 -9.39 -6.28
CA PRO A 103 11.74 -9.95 -6.86
C PRO A 103 11.68 -11.48 -7.06
N LEU A 104 10.73 -12.18 -6.41
CA LEU A 104 10.56 -13.62 -6.56
C LEU A 104 9.63 -14.00 -7.71
N TRP A 105 8.89 -13.03 -8.27
CA TRP A 105 7.93 -13.26 -9.34
C TRP A 105 8.62 -13.40 -10.71
N ASP A 106 9.63 -12.56 -10.96
CA ASP A 106 10.40 -12.55 -12.21
C ASP A 106 11.92 -12.52 -11.91
N PRO A 107 12.56 -13.69 -11.78
CA PRO A 107 13.99 -13.76 -11.50
C PRO A 107 14.87 -13.11 -12.58
N PRO A 108 14.63 -13.28 -13.89
CA PRO A 108 15.38 -12.57 -14.93
C PRO A 108 15.36 -11.04 -14.78
N ALA A 109 14.18 -10.44 -14.55
CA ALA A 109 14.08 -8.99 -14.36
C ALA A 109 14.79 -8.54 -13.07
N THR A 110 14.76 -9.36 -12.02
CA THR A 110 15.51 -9.11 -10.77
C THR A 110 17.03 -9.15 -10.98
N VAL A 111 17.54 -10.05 -11.84
CA VAL A 111 18.96 -10.08 -12.22
C VAL A 111 19.36 -8.82 -12.99
N ALA A 112 18.51 -8.36 -13.92
CA ALA A 112 18.75 -7.11 -14.64
C ALA A 112 18.79 -5.90 -13.69
N LEU A 113 17.88 -5.88 -12.72
CA LEU A 113 17.84 -4.86 -11.67
C LEU A 113 19.10 -4.86 -10.79
N ALA A 114 19.62 -6.04 -10.43
CA ALA A 114 20.88 -6.16 -9.70
C ALA A 114 22.07 -5.56 -10.47
N GLY A 115 22.05 -5.63 -11.82
CA GLY A 115 23.04 -4.99 -12.69
C GLY A 115 23.11 -3.47 -12.55
N ARG A 116 22.07 -2.81 -12.04
CA ARG A 116 22.04 -1.37 -11.74
C ARG A 116 22.82 -1.00 -10.48
N LYS A 117 23.16 -1.98 -9.64
CA LYS A 117 23.87 -1.82 -8.37
C LYS A 117 23.19 -0.85 -7.38
N ALA A 118 21.87 -0.71 -7.49
CA ALA A 118 21.07 -0.07 -6.46
C ALA A 118 20.89 -1.02 -5.26
N ILE A 119 20.69 -0.47 -4.07
CA ILE A 119 20.42 -1.23 -2.85
C ILE A 119 18.91 -1.26 -2.63
N ILE A 120 18.30 -2.44 -2.76
CA ILE A 120 16.83 -2.56 -2.79
C ILE A 120 16.33 -3.26 -1.55
N PHE A 121 15.44 -2.59 -0.82
CA PHE A 121 14.68 -3.14 0.29
C PHE A 121 13.26 -3.45 -0.18
N ALA A 122 13.05 -4.70 -0.61
CA ALA A 122 11.75 -5.23 -0.99
C ALA A 122 10.85 -5.40 0.26
N LEU A 123 9.84 -4.56 0.40
CA LEU A 123 9.01 -4.47 1.62
C LEU A 123 8.16 -5.72 1.86
N GLU A 124 7.81 -6.47 0.81
CA GLU A 124 7.11 -7.75 0.88
C GLU A 124 7.97 -8.90 1.44
N LEU A 125 9.29 -8.71 1.51
CA LEU A 125 10.23 -9.68 2.08
C LEU A 125 10.64 -9.34 3.53
N VAL A 126 10.03 -8.33 4.15
CA VAL A 126 10.24 -8.02 5.57
C VAL A 126 9.92 -9.26 6.42
N PRO A 127 10.83 -9.71 7.29
CA PRO A 127 10.63 -10.93 8.06
C PRO A 127 9.47 -10.78 9.04
N ARG A 128 8.67 -11.84 9.18
CA ARG A 128 7.52 -11.88 10.10
C ARG A 128 7.95 -12.16 11.54
N ILE A 129 8.62 -11.18 12.15
CA ILE A 129 9.09 -11.20 13.54
C ILE A 129 8.58 -9.97 14.30
N THR A 130 8.43 -10.08 15.63
CA THR A 130 7.81 -9.04 16.48
C THR A 130 8.36 -7.63 16.25
N ARG A 131 9.68 -7.47 16.20
CA ARG A 131 10.32 -6.14 16.02
C ARG A 131 10.08 -5.51 14.64
N ALA A 132 9.67 -6.29 13.64
CA ALA A 132 9.46 -5.84 12.27
C ALA A 132 7.97 -5.68 11.92
N GLN A 133 7.05 -5.96 12.84
CA GLN A 133 5.60 -5.88 12.58
C GLN A 133 5.15 -4.49 12.13
N SER A 134 5.76 -3.42 12.65
CA SER A 134 5.46 -2.04 12.25
C SER A 134 5.95 -1.70 10.83
N MET A 135 6.77 -2.54 10.22
CA MET A 135 7.31 -2.39 8.87
C MET A 135 6.58 -3.27 7.84
N ASP A 136 5.69 -4.16 8.26
CA ASP A 136 4.99 -5.10 7.39
C ASP A 136 3.89 -4.38 6.58
N VAL A 137 4.23 -4.04 5.34
CA VAL A 137 3.30 -3.42 4.39
C VAL A 137 2.19 -4.37 3.95
N LEU A 138 2.44 -5.68 3.91
CA LEU A 138 1.46 -6.67 3.48
C LEU A 138 0.31 -6.75 4.48
N SER A 139 0.62 -6.76 5.78
CA SER A 139 -0.39 -6.74 6.84
C SER A 139 -1.22 -5.45 6.82
N SER A 140 -0.55 -4.30 6.65
CA SER A 140 -1.21 -2.99 6.52
C SER A 140 -2.18 -2.97 5.34
N MET A 141 -1.73 -3.41 4.16
CA MET A 141 -2.57 -3.42 2.95
C MET A 141 -3.68 -4.48 3.00
N ALA A 142 -3.40 -5.67 3.55
CA ALA A 142 -4.40 -6.72 3.73
C ALA A 142 -5.54 -6.26 4.65
N THR A 143 -5.24 -5.50 5.69
CA THR A 143 -6.26 -4.90 6.56
C THR A 143 -7.18 -3.98 5.76
N ILE A 144 -6.62 -3.03 5.02
CA ILE A 144 -7.41 -2.11 4.19
C ILE A 144 -8.26 -2.87 3.16
N ALA A 145 -7.67 -3.88 2.51
CA ALA A 145 -8.34 -4.72 1.53
C ALA A 145 -9.53 -5.49 2.14
N GLY A 146 -9.36 -6.11 3.32
CA GLY A 146 -10.43 -6.83 4.02
C GLY A 146 -11.61 -5.93 4.40
N TYR A 147 -11.32 -4.72 4.88
CA TYR A 147 -12.35 -3.71 5.14
C TYR A 147 -13.08 -3.30 3.86
N LYS A 148 -12.32 -2.94 2.81
CA LYS A 148 -12.88 -2.45 1.55
C LYS A 148 -13.70 -3.53 0.82
N ALA A 149 -13.28 -4.79 0.88
CA ALA A 149 -14.00 -5.92 0.28
C ALA A 149 -15.44 -6.02 0.82
N VAL A 150 -15.62 -5.85 2.13
CA VAL A 150 -16.96 -5.88 2.74
C VAL A 150 -17.80 -4.69 2.33
N LEU A 151 -17.21 -3.48 2.25
CA LEU A 151 -17.95 -2.31 1.77
C LEU A 151 -18.41 -2.47 0.33
N MET A 152 -17.56 -3.03 -0.53
CA MET A 152 -17.92 -3.33 -1.92
C MET A 152 -19.03 -4.37 -1.99
N ALA A 153 -18.94 -5.44 -1.19
CA ALA A 153 -20.00 -6.44 -1.09
C ALA A 153 -21.32 -5.83 -0.60
N ALA A 154 -21.30 -4.94 0.39
CA ALA A 154 -22.48 -4.25 0.89
C ALA A 154 -23.12 -3.34 -0.16
N ASN A 155 -22.31 -2.65 -0.97
CA ASN A 155 -22.81 -1.79 -2.04
C ASN A 155 -23.43 -2.58 -3.20
N LEU A 156 -22.93 -3.80 -3.46
CA LEU A 156 -23.44 -4.67 -4.53
C LEU A 156 -24.59 -5.58 -4.07
N SER A 157 -24.77 -5.74 -2.75
CA SER A 157 -25.76 -6.63 -2.18
C SER A 157 -27.19 -6.10 -2.42
N PRO A 158 -28.13 -6.94 -2.88
CA PRO A 158 -29.54 -6.56 -2.96
C PRO A 158 -30.21 -6.54 -1.56
N GLN A 159 -29.53 -7.03 -0.53
CA GLN A 159 -30.02 -7.11 0.84
C GLN A 159 -29.19 -6.21 1.78
N MET A 160 -29.87 -5.57 2.72
CA MET A 160 -29.20 -4.87 3.83
C MET A 160 -28.48 -5.86 4.74
N PHE A 161 -27.32 -5.45 5.27
CA PHE A 161 -26.53 -6.30 6.16
C PHE A 161 -27.17 -6.54 7.52
N PRO A 162 -27.67 -5.52 8.24
CA PRO A 162 -28.23 -5.72 9.57
C PRO A 162 -29.64 -6.32 9.51
N MET A 163 -30.03 -6.99 10.58
CA MET A 163 -31.43 -7.23 10.87
C MET A 163 -32.12 -5.88 11.12
N SER A 164 -33.28 -5.66 10.49
CA SER A 164 -34.06 -4.45 10.70
C SER A 164 -35.52 -4.81 10.93
N MET A 165 -36.00 -4.56 12.15
CA MET A 165 -37.43 -4.67 12.49
C MET A 165 -38.07 -3.31 12.25
N THR A 166 -38.97 -3.24 11.27
CA THR A 166 -39.65 -2.00 10.87
C THR A 166 -41.16 -2.18 10.93
N ALA A 167 -41.92 -1.08 10.82
CA ALA A 167 -43.37 -1.13 10.71
C ALA A 167 -43.87 -1.94 9.49
N ALA A 168 -43.07 -2.02 8.43
CA ALA A 168 -43.39 -2.78 7.21
C ALA A 168 -43.06 -4.28 7.32
N GLY A 169 -42.43 -4.71 8.43
CA GLY A 169 -41.98 -6.07 8.64
C GLY A 169 -40.51 -6.17 9.03
N THR A 170 -40.03 -7.41 9.15
CA THR A 170 -38.66 -7.72 9.57
C THR A 170 -37.80 -8.10 8.36
N LEU A 171 -36.73 -7.36 8.14
CA LEU A 171 -35.66 -7.74 7.22
C LEU A 171 -34.66 -8.62 7.96
N THR A 172 -34.42 -9.83 7.43
CA THR A 172 -33.40 -10.72 7.95
C THR A 172 -32.00 -10.19 7.62
N PRO A 173 -30.98 -10.44 8.46
CA PRO A 173 -29.62 -9.98 8.20
C PRO A 173 -28.99 -10.74 7.03
N ALA A 174 -28.07 -10.09 6.33
CA ALA A 174 -27.26 -10.75 5.31
C ALA A 174 -26.38 -11.84 5.94
N ARG A 175 -26.11 -12.90 5.17
CA ARG A 175 -25.20 -13.98 5.57
C ARG A 175 -23.90 -13.86 4.79
N VAL A 176 -22.82 -13.59 5.48
CA VAL A 176 -21.48 -13.41 4.87
C VAL A 176 -20.64 -14.63 5.19
N PHE A 177 -20.02 -15.22 4.17
CA PHE A 177 -19.10 -16.33 4.32
C PHE A 177 -17.70 -15.91 3.89
N ILE A 178 -16.73 -16.02 4.80
CA ILE A 178 -15.34 -15.64 4.58
C ILE A 178 -14.48 -16.90 4.43
N LEU A 179 -13.82 -17.05 3.28
CA LEU A 179 -12.87 -18.13 2.99
C LEU A 179 -11.44 -17.61 3.15
N GLY A 180 -10.69 -18.19 4.08
CA GLY A 180 -9.35 -17.74 4.46
C GLY A 180 -9.41 -16.63 5.51
N VAL A 181 -8.75 -16.86 6.64
CA VAL A 181 -8.79 -16.01 7.83
C VAL A 181 -7.36 -15.56 8.18
N GLY A 182 -6.67 -15.02 7.17
CA GLY A 182 -5.49 -14.18 7.37
C GLY A 182 -5.88 -12.77 7.82
N VAL A 183 -4.95 -11.81 7.73
CA VAL A 183 -5.19 -10.41 8.13
C VAL A 183 -6.40 -9.80 7.41
N ALA A 184 -6.51 -9.99 6.09
CA ALA A 184 -7.65 -9.51 5.31
C ALA A 184 -8.97 -10.19 5.73
N GLY A 185 -8.95 -11.50 5.94
CA GLY A 185 -10.13 -12.27 6.35
C GLY A 185 -10.64 -11.85 7.72
N LEU A 186 -9.75 -11.67 8.70
CA LEU A 186 -10.09 -11.17 10.03
C LEU A 186 -10.71 -9.77 9.97
N GLN A 187 -10.14 -8.88 9.17
CA GLN A 187 -10.69 -7.53 9.02
C GLN A 187 -12.04 -7.55 8.29
N ALA A 188 -12.23 -8.45 7.32
CA ALA A 188 -13.52 -8.66 6.66
C ALA A 188 -14.58 -9.20 7.64
N ILE A 189 -14.23 -10.18 8.48
CA ILE A 189 -15.13 -10.68 9.53
C ILE A 189 -15.55 -9.54 10.46
N ALA A 190 -14.59 -8.76 10.97
CA ALA A 190 -14.87 -7.64 11.87
C ALA A 190 -15.78 -6.60 11.22
N THR A 191 -15.50 -6.23 9.96
CA THR A 191 -16.28 -5.24 9.22
C THR A 191 -17.70 -5.73 8.95
N ALA A 192 -17.86 -6.97 8.49
CA ALA A 192 -19.18 -7.55 8.19
C ALA A 192 -20.04 -7.70 9.46
N LYS A 193 -19.43 -8.10 10.59
CA LYS A 193 -20.10 -8.13 11.90
C LYS A 193 -20.56 -6.74 12.33
N ARG A 194 -19.72 -5.71 12.18
CA ARG A 194 -20.08 -4.31 12.52
C ARG A 194 -21.23 -3.78 11.67
N LEU A 195 -21.34 -4.22 10.41
CA LEU A 195 -22.48 -3.91 9.55
C LEU A 195 -23.75 -4.71 9.89
N GLY A 196 -23.69 -5.64 10.86
CA GLY A 196 -24.84 -6.39 11.36
C GLY A 196 -25.13 -7.71 10.64
N ALA A 197 -24.23 -8.16 9.77
CA ALA A 197 -24.38 -9.45 9.08
C ALA A 197 -24.12 -10.65 10.02
N VAL A 198 -24.74 -11.78 9.68
CA VAL A 198 -24.39 -13.08 10.25
C VAL A 198 -23.18 -13.61 9.50
N VAL A 199 -22.03 -13.65 10.17
CA VAL A 199 -20.75 -14.05 9.56
C VAL A 199 -20.40 -15.49 9.90
N ARG A 200 -20.03 -16.26 8.89
CA ARG A 200 -19.34 -17.54 9.01
C ARG A 200 -17.99 -17.44 8.34
N ALA A 201 -17.01 -18.17 8.84
CA ALA A 201 -15.68 -18.19 8.26
C ALA A 201 -15.09 -19.60 8.26
N TYR A 202 -14.16 -19.85 7.35
CA TYR A 202 -13.41 -21.09 7.26
C TYR A 202 -11.95 -20.81 6.88
N ASP A 203 -11.03 -21.49 7.56
CA ASP A 203 -9.61 -21.55 7.23
C ASP A 203 -9.16 -23.01 7.40
N ILE A 204 -8.15 -23.42 6.64
CA ILE A 204 -7.58 -24.78 6.75
C ILE A 204 -6.77 -24.94 8.04
N ARG A 205 -6.26 -23.85 8.59
CA ARG A 205 -5.42 -23.82 9.79
C ARG A 205 -6.29 -23.88 11.06
N PRO A 206 -6.16 -24.91 11.90
CA PRO A 206 -7.00 -25.05 13.09
C PRO A 206 -6.80 -23.92 14.12
N GLU A 207 -5.58 -23.38 14.23
CA GLU A 207 -5.21 -22.31 15.17
C GLU A 207 -5.93 -20.98 14.91
N VAL A 208 -6.59 -20.84 13.76
CA VAL A 208 -7.31 -19.62 13.37
C VAL A 208 -8.77 -19.62 13.85
N LYS A 209 -9.23 -20.75 14.41
CA LYS A 209 -10.61 -20.90 14.88
C LYS A 209 -10.90 -20.12 16.17
N GLU A 210 -9.88 -19.86 16.99
CA GLU A 210 -9.97 -19.09 18.24
C GLU A 210 -10.12 -17.59 17.98
#